data_AF-A0A396U152-F1
#
_entry.id   AF-A0A396U152-F1
#
_cell.length_a   1.000
_cell.length_b   1.000
_cell.length_c   1.000
_cell.angle_alpha   90.00
_cell.angle_beta   90.00
_cell.angle_gamma   90.00
#
_symmetry.space_group_name_H-M   'P 1'
#
loop_
_entity.id
_entity.type
_entity.pdbx_description
1 polymer ?
#
loop_
_entity_poly.entity_id
_entity_poly.type
_entity_poly.pdbx_seq_one_letter_code
_entity_poly.pdbx_strand_id
1 'polypeptide(L)'
;MDTTFVAIIFTVFCGIPCMVIGYMIGMKQKRSLLSSWDDDSFSDPEQVGRIMGGSLFLMGLILLVFSIGVIVSLITIPEACIALCVSISLPFIAGLLSNLKYGK
;
A
#
# COMPACT_ATOMS: atom_id res chain seq x y z
N MET A 1 -7.67 7.05 -24.81
CA MET A 1 -8.00 7.22 -23.38
C MET A 1 -7.14 8.34 -22.87
N ASP A 2 -7.76 9.38 -22.32
CA ASP A 2 -7.04 10.52 -21.77
C ASP A 2 -6.23 10.09 -20.54
N THR A 3 -4.97 10.53 -20.45
CA THR A 3 -4.08 10.24 -19.32
C THR A 3 -4.68 10.64 -17.98
N THR A 4 -5.41 11.75 -17.96
CA THR A 4 -6.19 12.22 -16.81
C THR A 4 -7.26 11.22 -16.39
N PHE A 5 -7.97 10.62 -17.34
CA PHE A 5 -8.99 9.62 -17.05
C PHE A 5 -8.38 8.35 -16.43
N VAL A 6 -7.22 7.92 -16.95
CA VAL A 6 -6.46 6.80 -16.38
C VAL A 6 -6.02 7.09 -14.95
N ALA A 7 -5.49 8.29 -14.67
CA ALA A 7 -5.05 8.70 -13.33
C ALA A 7 -6.22 8.75 -12.32
N ILE A 8 -7.41 9.20 -12.75
CA ILE A 8 -8.61 9.21 -11.91
C ILE A 8 -9.02 7.78 -11.54
N ILE A 9 -9.08 6.87 -12.52
CA ILE A 9 -9.38 5.46 -12.27
C ILE A 9 -8.37 4.86 -11.28
N PHE A 10 -7.07 5.12 -11.49
CA PHE A 10 -6.02 4.62 -10.61
C PHE A 10 -6.17 5.13 -9.17
N THR A 11 -6.55 6.39 -9.00
CA THR A 11 -6.79 6.99 -7.69
C THR A 11 -7.96 6.33 -6.98
N VAL A 12 -9.09 6.17 -7.69
CA VAL A 12 -10.35 5.66 -7.11
C VAL A 12 -10.30 4.17 -6.84
N PHE A 13 -9.68 3.38 -7.71
CA PHE A 13 -9.69 1.92 -7.62
C PHE A 13 -8.43 1.32 -6.99
N CYS A 14 -7.31 2.04 -6.95
CA CYS A 14 -6.08 1.56 -6.32
C CYS A 14 -5.68 2.41 -5.12
N GLY A 15 -5.50 3.71 -5.30
CA GLY A 15 -5.00 4.61 -4.24
C GLY A 15 -5.89 4.58 -2.99
N ILE A 16 -7.17 4.94 -3.13
CA ILE A 16 -8.11 5.02 -2.01
C ILE A 16 -8.32 3.64 -1.35
N PRO A 17 -8.61 2.55 -2.08
CA PRO A 17 -8.80 1.24 -1.46
C PRO A 17 -7.56 0.76 -0.71
N CYS A 18 -6.35 0.95 -1.25
CA CYS A 18 -5.10 0.59 -0.55
C CYS A 18 -4.93 1.39 0.74
N MET A 19 -5.23 2.69 0.73
CA MET A 19 -5.21 3.51 1.96
C MET A 19 -6.22 3.02 2.98
N VAL A 20 -7.47 2.77 2.57
CA VAL A 20 -8.53 2.33 3.48
C VAL A 20 -8.21 0.96 4.09
N ILE A 21 -7.77 0.00 3.27
CA ILE A 21 -7.37 -1.34 3.72
C ILE A 21 -6.13 -1.24 4.62
N GLY A 22 -5.11 -0.48 4.22
CA GLY A 22 -3.91 -0.26 5.02
C GLY A 22 -4.22 0.32 6.39
N TYR A 23 -5.13 1.29 6.46
CA TYR A 23 -5.62 1.85 7.72
C TYR A 23 -6.37 0.81 8.57
N MET A 24 -7.24 0.00 7.96
CA MET A 24 -7.96 -1.06 8.67
C MET A 24 -7.01 -2.11 9.26
N ILE A 25 -5.97 -2.50 8.52
CA ILE A 25 -4.99 -3.49 8.97
C ILE A 25 -4.08 -2.88 10.03
N GLY A 26 -3.50 -1.71 9.77
CA GLY A 26 -2.45 -1.13 10.60
C GLY A 26 -2.95 -0.47 11.88
N MET A 27 -4.04 0.31 11.79
CA MET A 27 -4.58 1.06 12.93
C MET A 27 -5.71 0.31 13.63
N LYS A 28 -6.64 -0.26 12.85
CA LYS A 28 -7.78 -1.02 13.42
C LYS A 28 -7.47 -2.50 13.66
N GLN A 29 -6.24 -2.94 13.37
CA GLN A 29 -5.79 -4.31 13.64
C GLN A 29 -6.70 -5.38 13.01
N LYS A 30 -7.38 -5.07 11.89
CA LYS A 30 -8.19 -6.02 11.12
C LYS A 30 -7.29 -6.92 10.26
N ARG A 31 -6.38 -7.64 10.91
CA ARG A 31 -5.33 -8.47 10.31
C ARG A 31 -5.89 -9.62 9.46
N SER A 32 -7.12 -10.06 9.73
CA SER A 32 -7.84 -11.04 8.90
C SER A 32 -8.07 -10.61 7.44
N LEU A 33 -7.85 -9.34 7.11
CA LEU A 33 -7.85 -8.85 5.73
C LEU A 33 -6.57 -9.22 4.97
N LEU A 34 -5.50 -9.60 5.67
CA LEU A 34 -4.33 -10.21 5.06
C LEU A 34 -4.67 -11.65 4.68
N SER A 35 -4.42 -12.02 3.43
CA SER A 35 -4.66 -13.36 2.94
C SER A 35 -3.81 -14.37 3.71
N SER A 36 -4.40 -15.50 4.12
CA SER A 36 -3.71 -16.55 4.88
C SER A 36 -3.15 -16.09 6.23
N TRP A 37 -3.75 -15.05 6.84
CA TRP A 37 -3.35 -14.58 8.15
C TRP A 37 -3.73 -15.59 9.25
N ASP A 38 -2.74 -15.94 10.06
CA ASP A 38 -2.90 -16.69 11.29
C ASP A 38 -2.07 -16.01 12.39
N ASP A 39 -2.72 -15.68 13.51
CA ASP A 39 -2.06 -15.01 14.63
C ASP A 39 -1.01 -15.93 15.28
N ASP A 40 -1.17 -17.25 15.18
CA ASP A 40 -0.20 -18.20 15.75
C ASP A 40 1.11 -18.26 14.96
N SER A 41 1.09 -17.86 13.68
CA SER A 41 2.27 -17.86 12.80
C SER A 41 3.33 -16.80 13.18
N PHE A 42 2.97 -15.82 14.01
CA PHE A 42 3.86 -14.72 14.39
C PHE A 42 4.02 -14.59 15.91
N SER A 43 5.22 -14.18 16.34
CA SER A 43 5.54 -13.92 17.76
C SER A 43 4.90 -12.64 18.28
N ASP A 44 4.78 -11.61 17.44
CA ASP A 44 4.04 -10.38 17.74
C ASP A 44 3.14 -10.01 16.54
N PRO A 45 1.93 -10.58 16.47
CA PRO A 45 1.04 -10.38 15.33
C PRO A 45 0.55 -8.93 15.24
N GLU A 46 0.46 -8.19 16.35
CA GLU A 46 0.02 -6.78 16.34
C GLU A 46 1.06 -5.89 15.66
N GLN A 47 2.35 -6.06 15.99
CA GLN A 47 3.42 -5.31 15.32
C GLN A 47 3.48 -5.61 13.82
N VAL A 48 3.32 -6.87 13.42
CA VAL A 48 3.27 -7.25 12.00
C VAL A 48 2.09 -6.57 11.31
N GLY A 49 0.90 -6.55 11.93
CA GLY A 49 -0.25 -5.83 11.43
C GLY A 49 0.02 -4.33 11.22
N ARG A 50 0.69 -3.67 12.18
CA ARG A 50 1.09 -2.25 12.05
C ARG A 50 2.05 -2.02 10.89
N ILE A 51 3.05 -2.88 10.71
CA ILE A 51 4.06 -2.77 9.64
C ILE A 51 3.42 -3.01 8.26
N MET A 52 2.63 -4.09 8.12
CA MET A 52 1.96 -4.44 6.87
C MET A 52 0.87 -3.43 6.50
N GLY A 53 0.03 -3.03 7.45
CA GLY A 53 -0.99 -2.02 7.23
C GLY A 53 -0.40 -0.63 6.94
N GLY A 54 0.65 -0.24 7.66
CA GLY A 54 1.35 1.03 7.44
C GLY A 54 2.02 1.11 6.07
N SER A 55 2.67 0.04 5.63
CA SER A 55 3.27 -0.01 4.29
C SER A 55 2.24 0.03 3.16
N LEU A 56 1.10 -0.66 3.32
CA LEU A 56 0.00 -0.62 2.36
C LEU A 56 -0.68 0.76 2.33
N PHE A 57 -0.83 1.40 3.48
CA PHE A 57 -1.33 2.77 3.57
C PHE A 57 -0.40 3.75 2.85
N LEU A 58 0.91 3.63 3.10
CA LEU A 58 1.91 4.48 2.48
C LEU A 58 1.97 4.28 0.96
N MET A 59 1.86 3.03 0.50
CA MET A 59 1.72 2.73 -0.93
C MET A 59 0.51 3.47 -1.52
N GLY A 60 -0.68 3.33 -0.93
CA GLY A 60 -1.89 4.00 -1.41
C GLY A 60 -1.75 5.53 -1.42
N LEU A 61 -1.08 6.10 -0.41
CA LEU A 61 -0.80 7.53 -0.32
C LEU A 61 0.12 8.01 -1.46
N ILE A 62 1.19 7.27 -1.75
CA ILE A 62 2.10 7.58 -2.88
C ILE A 62 1.33 7.55 -4.20
N LEU A 63 0.51 6.51 -4.42
CA LEU A 63 -0.30 6.40 -5.63
C LEU A 63 -1.27 7.58 -5.79
N LEU A 64 -1.89 8.02 -4.71
CA LEU A 64 -2.80 9.16 -4.72
C LEU A 64 -2.06 10.47 -5.05
N VAL A 65 -0.91 10.72 -4.41
CA VAL A 65 -0.11 11.94 -4.66
C VAL A 65 0.38 12.00 -6.11
N PHE A 66 0.91 10.89 -6.64
CA PHE A 66 1.40 10.85 -8.03
C PHE A 66 0.28 10.94 -9.05
N SER A 67 -0.88 10.31 -8.78
CA SER A 67 -2.04 10.42 -9.68
C SER A 67 -2.58 11.86 -9.72
N ILE A 68 -2.64 12.55 -8.58
CA ILE A 68 -2.98 13.98 -8.52
C ILE A 68 -1.95 14.80 -9.30
N GLY A 69 -0.66 14.51 -9.12
CA GLY A 69 0.43 15.17 -9.86
C GLY A 69 0.29 15.05 -11.38
N VAL A 70 -0.17 13.89 -11.89
CA VAL A 70 -0.48 13.71 -13.31
C VAL A 70 -1.71 14.53 -13.72
N ILE A 71 -2.77 14.55 -12.91
CA ILE A 71 -4.00 15.31 -13.21
C ILE A 71 -3.72 16.82 -13.33
N VAL A 72 -2.88 17.37 -12.45
CA VAL A 72 -2.48 18.79 -12.50
C VAL A 72 -1.32 19.07 -13.47
N SER A 73 -0.89 18.08 -14.26
CA SER A 73 0.23 18.18 -15.21
C SER A 73 1.57 18.59 -14.57
N LEU A 74 1.76 18.27 -13.28
CA LEU A 74 3.00 18.54 -12.53
C LEU A 74 4.02 17.41 -12.68
N ILE A 75 3.56 16.21 -13.00
CA ILE A 75 4.37 14.99 -13.13
C ILE A 75 4.09 14.33 -14.48
N THR A 76 5.14 13.83 -15.13
CA THR A 76 5.05 13.09 -16.38
C THR A 76 4.68 11.61 -16.17
N ILE A 77 4.14 10.95 -17.19
CA ILE A 77 3.77 9.53 -17.12
C ILE A 77 4.95 8.62 -16.70
N PRO A 78 6.18 8.79 -17.23
CA PRO A 78 7.32 7.98 -16.81
C PRO A 78 7.62 8.09 -15.30
N GLU A 79 7.54 9.28 -14.73
CA GLU A 79 7.77 9.52 -13.30
C GLU A 79 6.70 8.84 -12.43
N ALA A 80 5.44 8.89 -12.87
CA ALA A 80 4.34 8.17 -12.20
C ALA A 80 4.53 6.65 -12.24
N CYS A 81 5.03 6.11 -13.36
CA CYS A 81 5.37 4.69 -13.47
C CYS A 81 6.51 4.27 -12.52
N ILE A 82 7.54 5.10 -12.38
CA ILE A 82 8.63 4.85 -11.43
C ILE A 82 8.08 4.84 -9.99
N ALA A 83 7.25 5.80 -9.64
CA ALA A 83 6.63 5.87 -8.32
C ALA A 83 5.75 4.65 -8.02
N LEU A 84 5.02 4.15 -9.03
CA LEU A 84 4.27 2.90 -8.94
C LEU A 84 5.18 1.72 -8.56
N CYS A 85 6.26 1.50 -9.31
CA CYS A 85 7.22 0.43 -9.03
C CYS A 85 7.81 0.51 -7.61
N VAL A 86 8.20 1.71 -7.19
CA VAL A 86 8.73 1.95 -5.84
C VAL A 86 7.67 1.69 -4.78
N SER A 87 6.42 2.14 -5.00
CA SER A 87 5.33 1.98 -4.03
C SER A 87 4.96 0.52 -3.80
N ILE A 88 4.96 -0.32 -4.84
CA ILE A 88 4.67 -1.77 -4.75
C ILE A 88 5.76 -2.50 -3.97
N SER A 89 7.00 -2.01 -4.01
CA SER A 89 8.12 -2.59 -3.29
C SER A 89 7.97 -2.43 -1.76
N LEU A 90 7.25 -1.41 -1.28
CA LEU A 90 7.06 -1.14 0.15
C LEU A 90 6.35 -2.28 0.90
N PRO A 91 5.13 -2.72 0.52
CA PRO A 91 4.47 -3.82 1.21
C PRO A 91 5.23 -5.14 1.06
N PHE A 92 5.95 -5.34 -0.05
CA PHE A 92 6.78 -6.52 -0.25
C PHE A 92 7.93 -6.58 0.77
N ILE A 93 8.69 -5.50 0.89
CA ILE A 93 9.78 -5.39 1.87
C ILE A 93 9.23 -5.49 3.30
N ALA A 94 8.10 -4.84 3.58
CA ALA A 94 7.43 -4.89 4.88
C ALA A 94 7.03 -6.32 5.26
N GLY A 95 6.51 -7.11 4.32
CA GLY A 95 6.18 -8.52 4.53
C GLY A 95 7.41 -9.38 4.80
N LEU A 96 8.47 -9.18 4.02
CA LEU A 96 9.73 -9.91 4.19
C LEU A 96 10.39 -9.61 5.55
N LEU A 97 10.45 -8.33 5.93
CA LEU A 97 10.96 -7.90 7.23
C LEU A 97 10.12 -8.45 8.38
N SER A 98 8.80 -8.44 8.23
CA SER A 98 7.89 -8.97 9.25
C SER A 98 8.09 -10.47 9.45
N ASN A 99 8.28 -11.23 8.36
CA ASN A 99 8.52 -12.66 8.43
C ASN A 99 9.89 -13.00 9.04
N LEU A 100 10.95 -12.31 8.61
CA LEU A 100 12.30 -12.53 9.14
C LEU A 100 12.44 -12.19 10.63
N LYS A 101 11.71 -11.17 11.11
CA LYS A 101 11.84 -10.68 12.48
C LYS A 101 10.83 -11.31 13.45
N TYR A 102 9.62 -11.61 12.99
CA TYR A 102 8.53 -12.04 13.85
C TYR A 102 7.96 -13.42 13.51
N GLY A 103 8.38 -14.05 12.41
CA GLY A 103 7.96 -15.42 12.07
C GLY A 103 8.39 -16.43 13.14
N LYS A 104 7.51 -17.40 13.42
CA LYS A 104 7.81 -18.54 14.30
C LYS A 104 8.30 -19.75 13.50
#